data_AF-A0A7W0TX01-F1
#
_entry.id   AF-A0A7W0TX01-F1
#
_cell.length_a   1.000
_cell.length_b   1.000
_cell.length_c   1.000
_cell.angle_alpha   90.00
_cell.angle_beta   90.00
_cell.angle_gamma   90.00
#
_symmetry.space_group_name_H-M   'P 1'
#
loop_
_entity.id
_entity.type
_entity.pdbx_description
1 polymer ?
#
loop_
_entity_poly.entity_id
_entity_poly.type
_entity_poly.pdbx_seq_one_letter_code
_entity_poly.pdbx_strand_id
1 'polypeptide(L)'
;MKAAIDGRIERLQALVGCITHARLLRQRRPREVAVDPVLSVRGARISGVGGVSGLSLDVTITLRGGLGQRDDAPRRVVAAAYTYALRDRNGTELLAYHWHPGDDFLGPDDPHVHVSAALRPALPNGDRAVLPLDKLHLATGAVSLTAFVRMLIEEFGARPLADDWRDRLDATAALGHI
;
A
#
# COMPACT_ATOMS: atom_id res chain seq x y z
N MET A 1 2.89 5.54 -23.47
CA MET A 1 3.08 5.64 -22.01
C MET A 1 1.78 6.05 -21.32
N LYS A 2 1.11 7.13 -21.75
CA LYS A 2 -0.17 7.58 -21.18
C LYS A 2 -1.20 6.46 -21.03
N ALA A 3 -1.53 5.74 -22.10
CA ALA A 3 -2.51 4.64 -22.05
C ALA A 3 -2.13 3.52 -21.06
N ALA A 4 -0.84 3.18 -20.95
CA ALA A 4 -0.36 2.18 -20.00
C ALA A 4 -0.49 2.65 -18.54
N ILE A 5 -0.23 3.94 -18.28
CA ILE A 5 -0.43 4.57 -16.97
C ILE A 5 -1.92 4.61 -16.63
N ASP A 6 -2.77 5.07 -17.56
CA ASP A 6 -4.21 5.18 -17.34
C ASP A 6 -4.82 3.80 -17.05
N GLY A 7 -4.50 2.77 -17.84
CA GLY A 7 -4.94 1.40 -17.57
C GLY A 7 -4.38 0.82 -16.26
N ARG A 8 -3.19 1.26 -15.81
CA ARG A 8 -2.67 0.89 -14.49
C ARG A 8 -3.46 1.55 -13.36
N ILE A 9 -3.82 2.82 -13.51
CA ILE A 9 -4.65 3.56 -12.55
C ILE A 9 -6.01 2.89 -12.41
N GLU A 10 -6.66 2.53 -13.52
CA GLU A 10 -7.96 1.86 -13.51
C GLU A 10 -7.92 0.52 -12.75
N ARG A 11 -6.87 -0.28 -12.95
CA ARG A 11 -6.69 -1.53 -12.19
C ARG A 11 -6.49 -1.27 -10.69
N LEU A 12 -5.62 -0.33 -10.32
CA LEU A 12 -5.42 0.03 -8.91
C LEU A 12 -6.72 0.56 -8.29
N GLN A 13 -7.51 1.33 -9.04
CA GLN A 13 -8.82 1.80 -8.61
C GLN A 13 -9.81 0.65 -8.40
N ALA A 14 -9.80 -0.37 -9.26
CA ALA A 14 -10.63 -1.55 -9.09
C ALA A 14 -10.27 -2.33 -7.80
N LEU A 15 -8.98 -2.42 -7.45
CA LEU A 15 -8.52 -3.02 -6.19
C LEU A 15 -9.02 -2.24 -4.97
N VAL A 16 -8.77 -0.93 -4.92
CA VAL A 16 -9.24 -0.07 -3.81
C VAL A 16 -10.77 -0.09 -3.71
N GLY A 17 -11.44 -0.11 -4.86
CA GLY A 17 -12.89 -0.23 -4.99
C GLY A 17 -13.48 -1.50 -4.38
N CYS A 18 -12.67 -2.52 -4.12
CA CYS A 18 -13.12 -3.72 -3.42
C CYS A 18 -13.41 -3.47 -1.94
N ILE A 19 -12.86 -2.43 -1.30
CA ILE A 19 -12.99 -2.21 0.15
C ILE A 19 -13.45 -0.80 0.53
N THR A 20 -13.46 0.14 -0.41
CA THR A 20 -13.93 1.51 -0.19
C THR A 20 -14.47 2.16 -1.47
N HIS A 21 -15.36 3.14 -1.33
CA HIS A 21 -15.85 3.96 -2.45
C HIS A 21 -14.91 5.11 -2.83
N ALA A 22 -13.80 5.29 -2.10
CA ALA A 22 -12.83 6.33 -2.39
C ALA A 22 -12.14 6.13 -3.75
N ARG A 23 -11.75 7.24 -4.37
CA ARG A 23 -11.06 7.26 -5.65
C ARG A 23 -9.60 7.64 -5.49
N LEU A 24 -8.71 6.92 -6.17
CA LEU A 24 -7.31 7.29 -6.34
C LEU A 24 -7.23 8.60 -7.09
N LEU A 25 -6.73 9.61 -6.40
CA LEU A 25 -6.48 10.93 -6.94
C LEU A 25 -5.08 10.99 -7.52
N ARG A 26 -5.00 11.34 -8.80
CA ARG A 26 -3.72 11.63 -9.47
C ARG A 26 -3.23 13.00 -9.03
N GLN A 27 -2.13 13.03 -8.28
CA GLN A 27 -1.47 14.27 -7.91
C GLN A 27 -0.49 14.68 -9.01
N ARG A 28 -0.49 15.98 -9.36
CA ARG A 28 0.56 16.56 -10.19
C ARG A 28 1.64 17.08 -9.25
N ARG A 29 2.85 16.53 -9.35
CA ARG A 29 4.02 17.16 -8.73
C ARG A 29 4.43 18.40 -9.55
N PRO A 30 4.93 19.47 -8.91
CA PRO A 30 5.49 20.65 -9.60
C PRO A 30 6.57 20.24 -10.62
N ARG A 31 6.69 21.05 -11.68
CA ARG A 31 7.02 20.67 -13.06
C ARG A 31 8.50 20.38 -13.36
N GLU A 32 9.36 20.17 -12.36
CA GLU A 32 10.82 20.33 -12.56
C GLU A 32 11.61 19.05 -12.86
N VAL A 33 11.05 17.86 -12.65
CA VAL A 33 11.73 16.59 -12.99
C VAL A 33 10.69 15.65 -13.62
N ALA A 34 11.08 14.79 -14.56
CA ALA A 34 10.18 13.83 -15.22
C ALA A 34 9.34 13.07 -14.18
N VAL A 35 8.07 13.46 -14.04
CA VAL A 35 7.27 13.15 -12.85
C VAL A 35 6.47 11.86 -13.04
N ASP A 36 7.02 10.79 -12.48
CA ASP A 36 6.32 9.57 -12.10
C ASP A 36 4.97 9.94 -11.44
N PRO A 37 3.80 9.55 -12.00
CA PRO A 37 2.52 9.93 -11.43
C PRO A 37 2.36 9.35 -10.03
N VAL A 38 1.95 10.21 -9.10
CA VAL A 38 1.56 9.81 -7.75
C VAL A 38 0.05 9.66 -7.68
N LEU A 39 -0.39 8.52 -7.17
CA LEU A 39 -1.78 8.21 -6.90
C LEU A 39 -1.98 8.18 -5.39
N SER A 40 -3.06 8.79 -4.91
CA SER A 40 -3.33 8.82 -3.48
C SER A 40 -4.81 8.67 -3.14
N VAL A 41 -5.09 7.93 -2.08
CA VAL A 41 -6.32 7.94 -1.29
C VAL A 41 -5.91 8.18 0.15
N ARG A 42 -6.61 9.07 0.86
CA ARG A 42 -6.36 9.35 2.28
C ARG A 42 -7.65 9.25 3.08
N GLY A 43 -7.57 8.66 4.27
CA GLY A 43 -8.65 8.54 5.24
C GLY A 43 -9.86 7.78 4.71
N ALA A 44 -9.69 6.91 3.71
CA ALA A 44 -10.83 6.23 3.11
C ALA A 44 -11.34 5.15 4.06
N ARG A 45 -12.60 5.29 4.48
CA ARG A 45 -13.23 4.35 5.40
C ARG A 45 -13.34 2.98 4.75
N ILE A 46 -12.97 1.98 5.54
CA ILE A 46 -13.12 0.57 5.18
C ILE A 46 -14.49 0.13 5.69
N SER A 47 -15.29 -0.49 4.83
CA SER A 47 -16.53 -1.12 5.28
C SER A 47 -16.15 -2.41 6.03
N GLY A 48 -16.67 -2.63 7.23
CA GLY A 48 -16.40 -3.85 8.01
C GLY A 48 -17.64 -4.72 8.18
N VAL A 49 -17.46 -6.04 8.29
CA VAL A 49 -18.48 -6.96 8.83
C VAL A 49 -17.90 -7.59 10.09
N GLY A 50 -18.45 -7.29 11.27
CA GLY A 50 -18.11 -8.04 12.49
C GLY A 50 -17.30 -7.33 13.59
N GLY A 51 -17.28 -5.99 13.66
CA GLY A 51 -17.05 -5.32 14.95
C GLY A 51 -15.86 -4.35 15.05
N VAL A 52 -14.89 -4.37 14.14
CA VAL A 52 -13.88 -3.29 14.02
C VAL A 52 -14.38 -2.18 13.10
N SER A 53 -15.49 -1.54 13.49
CA SER A 53 -15.93 -0.31 12.85
C SER A 53 -14.93 0.82 13.11
N GLY A 54 -14.63 1.63 12.10
CA GLY A 54 -13.78 2.82 12.25
C GLY A 54 -12.36 2.68 11.72
N LEU A 55 -12.02 1.59 11.04
CA LEU A 55 -10.78 1.52 10.30
C LEU A 55 -10.83 2.41 9.05
N SER A 56 -9.69 3.04 8.75
CA SER A 56 -9.50 3.80 7.51
C SER A 56 -8.18 3.45 6.85
N LEU A 57 -8.09 3.67 5.54
CA LEU A 57 -6.90 3.41 4.74
C LEU A 57 -6.33 4.69 4.15
N ASP A 58 -5.00 4.77 4.15
CA ASP A 58 -4.23 5.65 3.28
C ASP A 58 -3.47 4.77 2.28
N VAL A 59 -3.60 5.09 1.00
CA VAL A 59 -2.83 4.46 -0.08
C VAL A 59 -2.16 5.55 -0.86
N THR A 60 -0.83 5.53 -0.94
CA THR A 60 -0.05 6.36 -1.86
C THR A 60 0.82 5.45 -2.70
N ILE A 61 0.83 5.64 -4.01
CA ILE A 61 1.68 4.87 -4.94
C ILE A 61 2.31 5.85 -5.93
N THR A 62 3.63 5.79 -6.06
CA THR A 62 4.37 6.44 -7.13
C THR A 62 4.59 5.42 -8.23
N LEU A 63 4.15 5.72 -9.45
CA LEU A 63 4.30 4.83 -10.60
C LEU A 63 5.42 5.32 -11.52
N ARG A 64 6.30 4.42 -11.93
CA ARG A 64 7.33 4.68 -12.93
C ARG A 64 7.07 3.94 -14.22
N GLY A 65 7.24 4.64 -15.33
CA GLY A 65 7.22 4.04 -16.67
C GLY A 65 8.58 3.42 -16.98
N GLY A 66 8.60 2.12 -17.30
CA GLY A 66 9.77 1.43 -17.84
C GLY A 66 9.68 1.30 -19.35
N LEU A 67 10.83 1.33 -20.03
CA LEU A 67 10.93 0.81 -21.40
C LEU A 67 10.81 -0.72 -21.35
N GLY A 68 10.11 -1.29 -22.32
CA GLY A 68 10.20 -2.73 -22.52
C GLY A 68 11.62 -3.10 -22.92
N GLN A 69 12.11 -4.29 -22.56
CA GLN A 69 13.48 -4.74 -22.90
C GLN A 69 13.74 -4.85 -24.43
N ARG A 70 12.69 -4.72 -25.25
CA ARG A 70 12.74 -4.70 -26.71
C ARG A 70 11.90 -3.52 -27.21
N ASP A 71 12.23 -2.96 -28.37
CA ASP A 71 11.48 -1.84 -28.96
C ASP A 71 9.98 -2.17 -29.18
N ASP A 72 9.68 -3.46 -29.35
CA ASP A 72 8.32 -3.97 -29.57
C ASP A 72 7.61 -4.39 -28.28
N ALA A 73 8.33 -4.44 -27.15
CA ALA A 73 7.77 -4.91 -25.90
C ALA A 73 6.78 -3.88 -25.33
N PRO A 74 5.62 -4.33 -24.82
CA PRO A 74 4.63 -3.44 -24.26
C PRO A 74 5.25 -2.61 -23.12
N ARG A 75 5.00 -1.30 -23.14
CA ARG A 75 5.48 -0.39 -22.09
C ARG A 75 4.95 -0.86 -20.73
N ARG A 76 5.85 -1.03 -19.76
CA ARG A 76 5.51 -1.48 -18.42
C ARG A 76 5.41 -0.28 -17.47
N VAL A 77 4.46 -0.32 -16.55
CA VAL A 77 4.33 0.65 -15.47
C VAL A 77 4.46 -0.12 -14.16
N VAL A 78 5.41 0.27 -13.31
CA VAL A 78 5.73 -0.39 -12.04
C VAL A 78 5.59 0.59 -10.88
N ALA A 79 5.36 0.10 -9.65
CA ALA A 79 5.54 0.94 -8.47
C ALA A 79 7.03 1.29 -8.32
N ALA A 80 7.31 2.57 -8.04
CA ALA A 80 8.63 3.07 -7.67
C ALA A 80 8.70 3.45 -6.18
N ALA A 81 7.55 3.68 -5.55
CA ALA A 81 7.41 3.86 -4.11
C ALA A 81 5.94 3.61 -3.73
N TYR A 82 5.68 3.23 -2.48
CA TYR A 82 4.32 3.13 -1.95
C TYR A 82 4.26 3.36 -0.44
N THR A 83 3.07 3.76 0.01
CA THR A 83 2.65 3.73 1.41
C THR A 83 1.24 3.15 1.47
N TYR A 84 1.06 2.06 2.22
CA TYR A 84 -0.24 1.47 2.53
C TYR A 84 -0.42 1.47 4.05
N ALA A 85 -1.22 2.38 4.58
CA ALA A 85 -1.44 2.52 6.00
C ALA A 85 -2.89 2.15 6.37
N LEU A 86 -3.02 1.35 7.42
CA LEU A 86 -4.26 1.08 8.13
C LEU A 86 -4.29 1.93 9.40
N ARG A 87 -5.37 2.68 9.60
CA ARG A 87 -5.56 3.58 10.75
C ARG A 87 -6.82 3.22 11.52
N ASP A 88 -6.85 3.55 12.80
CA ASP A 88 -8.05 3.50 13.63
C ASP A 88 -8.99 4.70 13.37
N ARG A 89 -10.07 4.78 14.16
CA ARG A 89 -11.09 5.83 14.05
C ARG A 89 -10.59 7.24 14.38
N ASN A 90 -9.49 7.33 15.13
CA ASN A 90 -8.86 8.58 15.54
C ASN A 90 -7.76 9.00 14.55
N GLY A 91 -7.52 8.21 13.51
CA GLY A 91 -6.43 8.42 12.56
C GLY A 91 -5.08 7.91 13.05
N THR A 92 -5.03 7.23 14.20
CA THR A 92 -3.82 6.59 14.70
C THR A 92 -3.44 5.46 13.76
N GLU A 93 -2.22 5.50 13.24
CA GLU A 93 -1.68 4.41 12.42
C GLU A 93 -1.59 3.13 13.25
N LEU A 94 -2.06 2.02 12.71
CA LEU A 94 -1.99 0.69 13.33
C LEU A 94 -0.91 -0.16 12.67
N LEU A 95 -0.86 -0.10 11.34
CA LEU A 95 0.03 -0.88 10.48
C LEU A 95 0.30 -0.05 9.22
N ALA A 96 1.56 0.08 8.80
CA ALA A 96 1.88 0.72 7.53
C ALA A 96 3.02 0.02 6.79
N TYR A 97 2.74 -0.42 5.57
CA TYR A 97 3.77 -0.89 4.64
C TYR A 97 4.31 0.30 3.85
N HIS A 98 5.64 0.44 3.84
CA HIS A 98 6.31 1.57 3.23
C HIS A 98 7.49 1.09 2.38
N TRP A 99 7.63 1.69 1.20
CA TRP A 99 8.84 1.63 0.41
C TRP A 99 9.01 2.95 -0.33
N HIS A 100 10.13 3.64 -0.10
CA HIS A 100 10.49 4.87 -0.79
C HIS A 100 12.02 4.93 -0.93
N PRO A 101 12.59 4.37 -2.00
CA PRO A 101 14.03 4.32 -2.17
C PRO A 101 14.60 5.69 -2.58
N GLY A 102 15.84 5.95 -2.17
CA GLY A 102 16.62 7.13 -2.54
C GLY A 102 16.77 8.18 -1.43
N ASP A 103 17.65 9.14 -1.68
CA ASP A 103 18.12 10.11 -0.67
C ASP A 103 17.06 11.15 -0.24
N ASP A 104 15.91 11.19 -0.92
CA ASP A 104 14.81 12.11 -0.62
C ASP A 104 14.05 11.76 0.67
N PHE A 105 14.34 10.61 1.30
CA PHE A 105 13.64 10.13 2.49
C PHE A 105 14.61 9.64 3.58
N LEU A 106 14.30 9.93 4.86
CA LEU A 106 15.13 9.58 6.04
C LEU A 106 14.98 8.11 6.50
N GLY A 107 14.51 7.23 5.63
CA GLY A 107 14.24 5.81 5.93
C GLY A 107 15.14 4.86 5.15
N PRO A 108 15.04 3.55 5.39
CA PRO A 108 15.77 2.58 4.59
C PRO A 108 15.22 2.48 3.16
N ASP A 109 16.11 2.17 2.22
CA ASP A 109 15.76 1.95 0.81
C ASP A 109 14.93 0.68 0.58
N ASP A 110 14.99 -0.25 1.54
CA ASP A 110 14.29 -1.52 1.48
C ASP A 110 12.83 -1.41 1.96
N PRO A 111 11.89 -2.17 1.36
CA PRO A 111 10.53 -2.29 1.85
C PRO A 111 10.47 -2.70 3.32
N HIS A 112 9.63 -2.02 4.10
CA HIS A 112 9.48 -2.30 5.52
C HIS A 112 8.05 -2.05 6.00
N VAL A 113 7.78 -2.51 7.23
CA VAL A 113 6.49 -2.31 7.90
C VAL A 113 6.67 -1.60 9.25
N HIS A 114 5.80 -0.64 9.51
CA HIS A 114 5.59 -0.01 10.82
C HIS A 114 4.41 -0.69 11.50
N VAL A 115 4.57 -1.05 12.78
CA VAL A 115 3.53 -1.69 13.56
C VAL A 115 3.35 -0.91 14.86
N SER A 116 2.16 -0.35 15.09
CA SER A 116 1.84 0.38 16.32
C SER A 116 1.57 -0.58 17.47
N ALA A 117 2.62 -1.26 17.90
CA ALA A 117 2.66 -2.19 19.01
C ALA A 117 4.03 -2.11 19.70
N ALA A 118 4.17 -2.82 20.82
CA ALA A 118 5.45 -2.96 21.49
C ALA A 118 5.70 -4.42 21.88
N LEU A 119 6.92 -4.89 21.68
CA LEU A 119 7.37 -6.16 22.25
C LEU A 119 7.77 -5.95 23.70
N ARG A 120 7.51 -6.95 24.54
CA ARG A 120 7.84 -6.94 25.97
C ARG A 120 8.71 -8.14 26.36
N PRO A 121 9.95 -8.24 25.85
CA PRO A 121 10.81 -9.38 26.15
C PRO A 121 11.21 -9.40 27.64
N ALA A 122 11.33 -10.60 28.20
CA ALA A 122 11.89 -10.81 29.53
C ALA A 122 13.41 -10.60 29.49
N LEU A 123 13.94 -9.94 30.51
CA LEU A 123 15.36 -9.71 30.70
C LEU A 123 15.97 -10.74 31.67
N PRO A 124 17.29 -10.98 31.65
CA PRO A 124 17.93 -11.97 32.52
C PRO A 124 17.72 -11.75 34.02
N ASN A 125 17.45 -10.51 34.44
CA ASN A 125 17.17 -10.14 35.83
C ASN A 125 15.69 -10.29 36.22
N GLY A 126 14.83 -10.78 35.33
CA GLY A 126 13.38 -10.94 35.56
C GLY A 126 12.52 -9.73 35.16
N ASP A 127 13.13 -8.60 34.81
CA ASP A 127 12.40 -7.41 34.33
C ASP A 127 11.86 -7.61 32.90
N ARG A 128 11.02 -6.67 32.45
CA ARG A 128 10.57 -6.58 31.06
C ARG A 128 11.02 -5.27 30.42
N ALA A 129 11.69 -5.36 29.28
CA ALA A 129 11.90 -4.20 28.43
C ALA A 129 10.63 -3.87 27.65
N VAL A 130 10.50 -2.63 27.19
CA VAL A 130 9.50 -2.23 26.20
C VAL A 130 10.25 -1.85 24.93
N LEU A 131 10.00 -2.58 23.86
CA LEU A 131 10.56 -2.29 22.54
C LEU A 131 9.44 -1.80 21.62
N PRO A 132 9.32 -0.47 21.42
CA PRO A 132 8.30 0.10 20.54
C PRO A 132 8.57 -0.27 19.08
N LEU A 133 7.67 -1.03 18.46
CA LEU A 133 7.84 -1.50 17.07
C LEU A 133 7.58 -0.39 16.05
N ASP A 134 6.82 0.64 16.40
CA ASP A 134 6.56 1.83 15.57
C ASP A 134 7.80 2.72 15.39
N LYS A 135 8.89 2.42 16.09
CA LYS A 135 10.19 3.07 15.95
C LYS A 135 11.21 2.22 15.18
N LEU A 136 10.81 1.03 14.73
CA LEU A 136 11.66 0.10 14.01
C LEU A 136 11.13 -0.09 12.58
N HIS A 137 12.04 -0.08 11.62
CA HIS A 137 11.74 -0.47 10.24
C HIS A 137 11.85 -1.99 10.13
N LEU A 138 10.74 -2.70 10.36
CA LEU A 138 10.75 -4.16 10.26
C LEU A 138 10.84 -4.54 8.77
N ALA A 139 11.94 -5.19 8.38
CA ALA A 139 12.20 -5.53 7.00
C ALA A 139 11.10 -6.41 6.41
N THR A 140 10.74 -6.13 5.16
CA THR A 140 9.78 -6.91 4.37
C THR A 140 10.30 -7.09 2.95
N GLY A 141 9.63 -7.94 2.18
CA GLY A 141 9.73 -7.86 0.72
C GLY A 141 8.80 -6.77 0.17
N ALA A 142 8.87 -6.51 -1.14
CA ALA A 142 7.90 -5.63 -1.78
C ALA A 142 6.46 -6.17 -1.59
N VAL A 143 5.57 -5.32 -1.08
CA VAL A 143 4.17 -5.65 -0.84
C VAL A 143 3.34 -5.01 -1.93
N SER A 144 2.54 -5.82 -2.62
CA SER A 144 1.59 -5.32 -3.62
C SER A 144 0.33 -4.76 -2.95
N LEU A 145 -0.31 -3.78 -3.61
CA LEU A 145 -1.64 -3.32 -3.17
C LEU A 145 -2.66 -4.48 -3.17
N THR A 146 -2.55 -5.43 -4.10
CA THR A 146 -3.40 -6.63 -4.14
C THR A 146 -3.27 -7.46 -2.87
N ALA A 147 -2.04 -7.75 -2.42
CA ALA A 147 -1.80 -8.51 -1.19
C ALA A 147 -2.32 -7.75 0.04
N PHE A 148 -2.13 -6.43 0.08
CA PHE A 148 -2.65 -5.59 1.16
C PHE A 148 -4.18 -5.60 1.22
N VAL A 149 -4.87 -5.40 0.08
CA VAL A 149 -6.34 -5.46 0.02
C VAL A 149 -6.87 -6.84 0.38
N ARG A 150 -6.22 -7.92 -0.09
CA ARG A 150 -6.57 -9.30 0.29
C ARG A 150 -6.51 -9.49 1.80
N MET A 151 -5.39 -9.13 2.41
CA MET A 151 -5.20 -9.22 3.87
C MET A 151 -6.28 -8.43 4.62
N LEU A 152 -6.66 -7.24 4.15
CA LEU A 152 -7.74 -6.48 4.80
C LEU A 152 -9.09 -7.22 4.77
N ILE A 153 -9.41 -7.90 3.67
CA ILE A 153 -10.65 -8.67 3.55
C ILE A 153 -10.58 -9.97 4.36
N GLU A 154 -9.52 -10.76 4.18
CA GLU A 154 -9.40 -12.11 4.74
C GLU A 154 -9.04 -12.11 6.24
N GLU A 155 -8.19 -11.18 6.69
CA GLU A 155 -7.65 -11.17 8.06
C GLU A 155 -8.24 -10.06 8.95
N PHE A 156 -8.56 -8.89 8.38
CA PHE A 156 -9.11 -7.76 9.15
C PHE A 156 -10.64 -7.65 9.07
N GLY A 157 -11.32 -8.56 8.36
CA GLY A 157 -12.78 -8.59 8.25
C GLY A 157 -13.38 -7.39 7.49
N ALA A 158 -12.61 -6.78 6.59
CA ALA A 158 -13.14 -5.78 5.67
C ALA A 158 -14.23 -6.42 4.80
N ARG A 159 -15.41 -5.79 4.76
CA ARG A 159 -16.50 -6.16 3.88
C ARG A 159 -16.09 -5.86 2.42
N PRO A 160 -16.01 -6.87 1.55
CA PRO A 160 -15.85 -6.59 0.13
C PRO A 160 -17.09 -5.85 -0.41
N LEU A 161 -16.87 -4.81 -1.21
CA LEU A 161 -17.90 -4.04 -1.92
C LEU A 161 -18.19 -4.58 -3.33
N ALA A 162 -17.36 -5.51 -3.81
CA ALA A 162 -17.50 -6.18 -5.09
C ALA A 162 -17.65 -7.68 -4.85
N ASP A 163 -18.69 -8.30 -5.42
CA ASP A 163 -18.94 -9.74 -5.26
C ASP A 163 -17.83 -10.59 -5.89
N ASP A 164 -17.23 -10.09 -6.97
CA ASP A 164 -16.14 -10.70 -7.75
C ASP A 164 -14.74 -10.26 -7.27
N TRP A 165 -14.60 -9.80 -6.02
CA TRP A 165 -13.34 -9.23 -5.53
C TRP A 165 -12.15 -10.19 -5.70
N ARG A 166 -12.33 -11.49 -5.46
CA ARG A 166 -11.25 -12.49 -5.61
C ARG A 166 -10.73 -12.52 -7.04
N ASP A 167 -11.62 -12.60 -8.01
CA ASP A 167 -11.28 -12.62 -9.44
C ASP A 167 -10.53 -11.35 -9.83
N ARG A 168 -10.93 -10.18 -9.32
CA ARG A 168 -10.22 -8.91 -9.55
C ARG A 168 -8.82 -8.91 -8.96
N LEU A 169 -8.66 -9.42 -7.74
CA LEU A 169 -7.34 -9.53 -7.09
C LEU A 169 -6.44 -10.49 -7.87
N ASP A 170 -6.95 -11.67 -8.25
CA ASP A 170 -6.20 -12.72 -8.95
C ASP A 170 -5.78 -12.28 -10.36
N ALA A 171 -6.70 -11.68 -11.11
CA ALA A 171 -6.41 -11.12 -12.43
C ALA A 171 -5.31 -10.04 -12.37
N THR A 172 -5.25 -9.27 -11.28
CA THR A 172 -4.22 -8.24 -11.12
C THR A 172 -2.88 -8.83 -10.64
N ALA A 173 -2.89 -9.85 -9.79
CA ALA A 173 -1.68 -10.54 -9.32
C ALA A 173 -0.94 -11.26 -10.45
N ALA A 174 -1.67 -11.85 -11.40
CA ALA A 174 -1.10 -12.53 -12.57
C ALA A 174 -0.26 -11.63 -13.47
N LEU A 175 -0.40 -10.30 -13.36
CA LEU A 175 0.35 -9.31 -14.14
C LEU A 175 1.74 -8.98 -13.54
N GLY A 176 2.18 -9.74 -12.52
CA GLY A 176 3.49 -9.63 -11.88
C GLY A 176 3.53 -8.63 -10.74
N HIS A 177 4.57 -8.74 -9.88
CA HIS A 177 4.77 -7.87 -8.73
C HIS A 177 4.56 -6.40 -9.11
N ILE A 178 3.51 -5.88 -8.47
CA ILE A 178 2.86 -4.59 -8.63
C ILE A 178 3.68 -3.56 -7.88
#